data_AF-A0A847MWR2-F1
#
_entry.id   AF-A0A847MWR2-F1
#
_cell.length_a   1.000
_cell.length_b   1.000
_cell.length_c   1.000
_cell.angle_alpha   90.00
_cell.angle_beta   90.00
_cell.angle_gamma   90.00
#
_symmetry.space_group_name_H-M   'P 1'
#
loop_
_entity.id
_entity.type
_entity.pdbx_description
1 polymer ?
#
loop_
_entity_poly.entity_id
_entity_poly.type
_entity_poly.pdbx_seq_one_letter_code
_entity_poly.pdbx_strand_id
1 'polypeptide(L)'
;MSLDGWQTPVVGVLGGLGPAATVTFLGQLVELTDAHRDQDHVDAIVLQHGSVPDRTQAILGAGPSPGPALARDARRLEQLGVDFIALPCNSAHAFKAEIVEGLEVEVISIVDITAEQAARQAAARGRRRGRDGDGERGGANVQASNGESG
;
A
#
# COMPACT_ATOMS: atom_id res chain seq x y z
N MET A 1 -14.85 -22.94 2.48
CA MET A 1 -14.86 -23.46 1.09
C MET A 1 -13.43 -23.88 0.76
N SER A 2 -13.21 -24.87 -0.11
CA SER A 2 -11.85 -25.21 -0.57
C SER A 2 -11.61 -24.53 -1.91
N LEU A 3 -10.53 -23.77 -2.06
CA LEU A 3 -10.09 -23.17 -3.33
C LEU A 3 -9.24 -24.18 -4.13
N ASP A 4 -9.71 -25.42 -4.22
CA ASP A 4 -8.99 -26.48 -4.90
C ASP A 4 -8.79 -26.11 -6.38
N GLY A 5 -7.53 -26.17 -6.84
CA GLY A 5 -7.16 -25.83 -8.22
C GLY A 5 -6.81 -24.37 -8.47
N TRP A 6 -6.85 -23.51 -7.45
CA TRP A 6 -6.36 -22.12 -7.51
C TRP A 6 -4.86 -22.08 -7.24
N GLN A 7 -4.15 -21.14 -7.89
CA GLN A 7 -2.77 -20.82 -7.60
C GLN A 7 -2.68 -19.98 -6.32
N THR A 8 -1.75 -20.33 -5.44
CA THR A 8 -1.50 -19.59 -4.21
C THR A 8 -0.28 -18.67 -4.37
N PRO A 9 -0.30 -17.46 -3.76
CA PRO A 9 -1.35 -16.96 -2.88
C PRO A 9 -2.55 -16.37 -3.65
N VAL A 10 -3.77 -16.65 -3.17
CA VAL A 10 -5.03 -16.07 -3.65
C VAL A 10 -5.34 -14.78 -2.90
N VAL A 11 -5.59 -13.70 -3.64
CA VAL A 11 -5.94 -12.40 -3.05
C VAL A 11 -7.46 -12.20 -2.93
N GLY A 12 -7.91 -11.82 -1.75
CA GLY A 12 -9.25 -11.27 -1.55
C GLY A 12 -9.24 -9.75 -1.71
N VAL A 13 -10.03 -9.19 -2.63
CA VAL A 13 -10.14 -7.73 -2.80
C VAL A 13 -11.38 -7.23 -2.10
N LEU A 14 -11.19 -6.48 -1.01
CA LEU A 14 -12.26 -5.80 -0.28
C LEU A 14 -12.59 -4.47 -0.97
N GLY A 15 -13.41 -4.53 -2.02
CA GLY A 15 -13.68 -3.44 -2.96
C GLY A 15 -15.07 -2.80 -2.84
N GLY A 16 -15.39 -1.96 -3.82
CA GLY A 16 -16.65 -1.19 -3.87
C GLY A 16 -16.58 0.19 -3.18
N LEU A 17 -15.39 0.66 -2.81
CA LEU A 17 -15.20 1.83 -1.95
C LEU A 17 -14.41 2.99 -2.62
N GLY A 18 -14.67 3.42 -3.85
CA GLY A 18 -15.79 3.12 -4.74
C GLY A 18 -15.46 2.08 -5.84
N PRO A 19 -16.46 1.66 -6.64
CA PRO A 19 -16.29 0.67 -7.70
C PRO A 19 -15.16 0.96 -8.69
N ALA A 20 -15.03 2.22 -9.12
CA ALA A 20 -13.98 2.62 -10.06
C ALA A 20 -12.57 2.39 -9.51
N ALA A 21 -12.35 2.66 -8.21
CA ALA A 21 -11.06 2.40 -7.58
C ALA A 21 -10.73 0.91 -7.53
N THR A 22 -11.73 0.05 -7.31
CA THR A 22 -11.54 -1.40 -7.37
C THR A 22 -11.16 -1.85 -8.78
N VAL A 23 -11.82 -1.33 -9.82
CA VAL A 23 -11.46 -1.64 -11.21
C VAL A 23 -10.04 -1.17 -11.54
N THR A 24 -9.67 0.04 -11.11
CA THR A 24 -8.29 0.54 -11.28
C THR A 24 -7.28 -0.37 -10.58
N PHE A 25 -7.54 -0.79 -9.35
CA PHE A 25 -6.67 -1.73 -8.63
C PHE A 25 -6.50 -3.04 -9.39
N LEU A 26 -7.59 -3.61 -9.93
CA LEU A 26 -7.53 -4.85 -10.72
C LEU A 26 -6.73 -4.66 -12.02
N GLY A 27 -6.89 -3.53 -12.69
CA GLY A 27 -6.07 -3.17 -13.85
C GLY A 27 -4.58 -3.14 -13.51
N GLN A 28 -4.22 -2.48 -12.41
CA GLN A 28 -2.83 -2.44 -11.92
C GLN A 28 -2.33 -3.82 -11.51
N LEU A 29 -3.16 -4.65 -10.88
CA LEU A 29 -2.79 -6.03 -10.53
C LEU A 29 -2.41 -6.82 -11.78
N VAL A 30 -3.21 -6.73 -12.84
CA VAL A 30 -2.92 -7.38 -14.12
C VAL A 30 -1.65 -6.82 -14.76
N GLU A 31 -1.54 -5.49 -14.87
CA GLU A 31 -0.40 -4.81 -15.54
C GLU A 31 0.94 -5.04 -14.83
N LEU A 32 0.93 -5.19 -13.50
CA LEU A 32 2.14 -5.35 -12.68
C LEU A 32 2.46 -6.81 -12.37
N THR A 33 1.59 -7.76 -12.74
CA THR A 33 1.91 -9.18 -12.63
C THR A 33 2.84 -9.58 -13.76
N ASP A 34 3.97 -10.20 -13.43
CA ASP A 34 4.89 -10.79 -14.41
C ASP A 34 4.29 -12.08 -14.99
N ALA A 35 3.46 -11.94 -16.02
CA ALA A 35 2.72 -13.03 -16.64
C ALA A 35 3.04 -13.15 -18.14
N HIS A 36 3.15 -14.39 -18.63
CA HIS A 36 3.37 -14.67 -20.06
C HIS A 36 2.13 -15.26 -20.74
N ARG A 37 1.13 -15.66 -19.96
CA ARG A 37 -0.19 -16.18 -20.37
C ARG A 37 -1.20 -15.98 -19.24
N ASP A 38 -2.48 -16.15 -19.54
CA ASP A 38 -3.58 -15.94 -18.59
C ASP A 38 -3.40 -16.71 -17.27
N GLN A 39 -2.91 -17.95 -17.32
CA GLN A 39 -2.73 -18.83 -16.15
C GLN A 39 -1.55 -18.44 -15.25
N ASP A 40 -0.75 -17.45 -15.63
CA ASP A 40 0.34 -16.92 -14.80
C ASP A 40 -0.14 -15.72 -13.95
N HIS A 41 -1.38 -15.24 -14.15
CA HIS A 41 -1.93 -14.15 -13.36
C HIS A 41 -2.31 -14.59 -11.95
N VAL A 42 -2.29 -13.62 -11.03
CA VAL A 42 -2.73 -13.82 -9.65
C VAL A 42 -4.21 -14.14 -9.61
N ASP A 43 -4.54 -15.27 -8.98
CA ASP A 43 -5.92 -15.63 -8.69
C ASP A 43 -6.51 -14.70 -7.62
N ALA A 44 -7.70 -14.16 -7.90
CA ALA A 44 -8.32 -13.14 -7.07
C ALA A 44 -9.83 -13.36 -6.88
N ILE A 45 -10.32 -13.14 -5.65
CA ILE A 45 -11.74 -13.05 -5.32
C ILE A 45 -12.08 -11.61 -5.00
N VAL A 46 -12.99 -11.00 -5.77
CA VAL A 46 -13.34 -9.59 -5.60
C VAL A 46 -14.73 -9.47 -4.99
N LEU A 47 -14.83 -8.83 -3.83
CA LEU A 47 -16.10 -8.34 -3.30
C LEU A 47 -16.26 -6.88 -3.68
N GLN A 48 -17.23 -6.60 -4.55
CA GLN A 48 -17.59 -5.24 -4.93
C GLN A 48 -18.88 -4.83 -4.20
N HIS A 49 -18.77 -4.22 -3.02
CA HIS A 49 -19.94 -3.85 -2.21
C HIS A 49 -20.19 -2.33 -2.23
N GLY A 50 -20.88 -1.84 -3.26
CA GLY A 50 -21.10 -0.40 -3.47
C GLY A 50 -22.10 0.26 -2.50
N SER A 51 -22.94 -0.51 -1.83
CA SER A 51 -23.92 0.00 -0.85
C SER A 51 -23.37 0.17 0.57
N VAL A 52 -22.08 -0.08 0.80
CA VAL A 52 -21.43 0.24 2.08
C VAL A 52 -21.60 1.74 2.36
N PRO A 53 -21.96 2.12 3.61
CA PRO A 53 -22.06 3.52 4.01
C PRO A 53 -20.86 4.38 3.59
N ASP A 54 -21.11 5.67 3.37
CA ASP A 54 -20.06 6.60 3.02
C ASP A 54 -19.06 6.78 4.18
N ARG A 55 -17.79 6.50 3.91
CA ARG A 55 -16.72 6.52 4.91
C ARG A 55 -16.47 7.94 5.40
N THR A 56 -16.54 8.93 4.52
CA THR A 56 -16.25 10.33 4.85
C THR A 56 -17.35 10.91 5.75
N GLN A 57 -18.62 10.65 5.43
CA GLN A 57 -19.75 11.06 6.28
C GLN A 57 -19.66 10.41 7.66
N ALA A 58 -19.28 9.12 7.75
CA ALA A 58 -19.09 8.44 9.02
C ALA A 58 -17.94 9.05 9.84
N ILE A 59 -16.78 9.34 9.22
CA ILE A 59 -15.64 10.02 9.88
C ILE A 59 -16.04 11.40 10.42
N LEU A 60 -16.91 12.12 9.70
CA LEU A 60 -17.42 13.43 10.12
C LEU A 60 -18.59 13.35 11.12
N GLY A 61 -19.01 12.14 11.54
CA GLY A 61 -20.13 11.93 12.45
C GLY A 61 -21.52 12.22 11.85
N ALA A 62 -21.61 12.36 10.53
CA ALA A 62 -22.82 12.72 9.79
C ALA A 62 -23.49 11.52 9.09
N GLY A 63 -22.95 10.31 9.25
CA GLY A 63 -23.46 9.11 8.60
C GLY A 63 -23.23 7.84 9.43
N PRO A 64 -23.87 6.72 9.04
CA PRO A 64 -23.69 5.45 9.73
C PRO A 64 -22.29 4.88 9.51
N SER A 65 -21.75 4.16 10.51
CA SER A 65 -20.44 3.52 10.38
C SER A 65 -20.43 2.45 9.27
N PRO A 66 -19.42 2.45 8.38
CA PRO A 66 -19.21 1.38 7.41
C PRO A 66 -18.54 0.14 8.02
N GLY A 67 -17.92 0.26 9.20
CA GLY A 67 -17.12 -0.79 9.84
C GLY A 67 -17.83 -2.15 9.92
N PRO A 68 -19.07 -2.24 10.42
CA PRO A 68 -19.80 -3.51 10.47
C PRO A 68 -20.07 -4.16 9.11
N ALA A 69 -20.24 -3.36 8.05
CA ALA A 69 -20.41 -3.89 6.70
C ALA A 69 -19.08 -4.44 6.15
N LEU A 70 -18.00 -3.67 6.34
CA LEU A 70 -16.66 -4.05 5.87
C LEU A 70 -16.11 -5.26 6.61
N ALA A 71 -16.32 -5.37 7.92
CA ALA A 71 -15.93 -6.55 8.71
C ALA A 71 -16.65 -7.82 8.24
N ARG A 72 -17.94 -7.72 7.90
CA ARG A 72 -18.68 -8.86 7.32
C ARG A 72 -18.12 -9.27 5.96
N ASP A 73 -17.75 -8.32 5.12
CA ASP A 73 -17.18 -8.61 3.80
C ASP A 73 -15.78 -9.22 3.91
N ALA A 74 -14.96 -8.73 4.82
CA ALA A 74 -13.65 -9.31 5.09
C ALA A 74 -13.75 -10.76 5.61
N ARG A 75 -14.67 -11.02 6.55
CA ARG A 75 -14.97 -12.40 7.02
C ARG A 75 -15.49 -13.30 5.91
N ARG A 76 -16.25 -12.76 4.95
CA ARG A 76 -16.69 -13.54 3.77
C ARG A 76 -15.49 -13.95 2.92
N LEU A 77 -14.55 -13.04 2.66
CA LEU A 77 -13.32 -13.37 1.92
C LEU A 77 -12.50 -14.44 2.65
N GLU A 78 -12.33 -14.32 3.96
CA GLU A 78 -11.67 -15.33 4.79
C GLU A 78 -12.35 -16.70 4.68
N GLN A 79 -13.68 -16.75 4.79
CA GLN A 79 -14.46 -18.00 4.67
C GLN A 79 -14.39 -18.64 3.28
N LEU A 80 -14.13 -17.82 2.25
CA LEU A 80 -13.88 -18.30 0.89
C LEU A 80 -12.49 -18.93 0.76
N GLY A 81 -11.57 -18.68 1.70
CA GLY A 81 -10.26 -19.33 1.76
C GLY A 81 -9.13 -18.55 1.08
N VAL A 82 -9.27 -17.22 0.94
CA VAL A 82 -8.17 -16.39 0.41
C VAL A 82 -6.98 -16.37 1.36
N ASP A 83 -5.77 -16.23 0.83
CA ASP A 83 -4.55 -16.22 1.65
C ASP A 83 -4.32 -14.87 2.34
N PHE A 84 -4.76 -13.78 1.71
CA PHE A 84 -4.72 -12.43 2.28
C PHE A 84 -5.77 -11.52 1.63
N ILE A 85 -6.04 -10.38 2.26
CA ILE A 85 -7.01 -9.39 1.79
C ILE A 85 -6.31 -8.08 1.44
N ALA A 86 -6.58 -7.54 0.25
CA ALA A 86 -6.18 -6.19 -0.14
C ALA A 86 -7.35 -5.20 0.07
N LEU A 87 -7.08 -4.06 0.71
CA LEU A 87 -8.03 -2.96 0.90
C LEU A 87 -7.64 -1.73 0.05
N PRO A 88 -8.10 -1.62 -1.22
CA PRO A 88 -7.75 -0.52 -2.11
C PRO A 88 -8.59 0.75 -1.86
N CYS A 89 -8.65 1.23 -0.61
CA CYS A 89 -9.42 2.43 -0.26
C CYS A 89 -8.82 3.20 0.93
N ASN A 90 -8.36 4.45 0.70
CA ASN A 90 -7.75 5.28 1.74
C ASN A 90 -8.68 5.53 2.94
N SER A 91 -9.92 6.00 2.71
CA SER A 91 -10.83 6.38 3.80
C SER A 91 -11.35 5.19 4.60
N ALA A 92 -11.37 3.98 4.03
CA ALA A 92 -11.74 2.77 4.76
C ALA A 92 -10.74 2.42 5.88
N HIS A 93 -9.51 2.91 5.81
CA HIS A 93 -8.49 2.63 6.82
C HIS A 93 -8.82 3.24 8.19
N ALA A 94 -9.67 4.26 8.26
CA ALA A 94 -10.18 4.79 9.53
C ALA A 94 -10.93 3.73 10.35
N PHE A 95 -11.44 2.68 9.68
CA PHE A 95 -12.19 1.58 10.28
C PHE A 95 -11.38 0.27 10.30
N LYS A 96 -10.06 0.31 10.03
CA LYS A 96 -9.20 -0.89 9.92
C LYS A 96 -9.31 -1.79 11.15
N ALA A 97 -9.32 -1.21 12.35
CA ALA A 97 -9.42 -1.97 13.59
C ALA A 97 -10.69 -2.84 13.66
N GLU A 98 -11.84 -2.30 13.26
CA GLU A 98 -13.11 -3.05 13.17
C GLU A 98 -13.07 -4.10 12.06
N ILE A 99 -12.42 -3.79 10.94
CA ILE A 99 -12.32 -4.71 9.78
C ILE A 99 -11.54 -5.95 10.13
N VAL A 100 -10.39 -5.79 10.80
CA VAL A 100 -9.47 -6.91 11.14
C VAL A 100 -9.88 -7.67 12.39
N GLU A 101 -10.89 -7.19 13.13
CA GLU A 101 -11.31 -7.79 14.38
C GLU A 101 -11.81 -9.23 14.18
N GLY A 102 -11.05 -10.18 14.70
CA GLY A 102 -11.35 -11.61 14.63
C GLY A 102 -11.09 -12.24 13.26
N LEU A 103 -10.29 -11.61 12.41
CA LEU A 103 -9.72 -12.24 11.22
C LEU A 103 -8.39 -12.89 11.57
N GLU A 104 -8.15 -14.07 10.99
CA GLU A 104 -6.87 -14.77 10.98
C GLU A 104 -6.07 -14.41 9.71
N VAL A 105 -6.75 -14.10 8.60
CA VAL A 105 -6.10 -13.67 7.35
C VAL A 105 -5.58 -12.24 7.44
N GLU A 106 -4.41 -11.99 6.86
CA GLU A 106 -3.80 -10.66 6.84
C GLU A 106 -4.61 -9.70 5.96
N VAL A 107 -4.86 -8.50 6.47
CA VAL A 107 -5.41 -7.39 5.66
C VAL A 107 -4.30 -6.39 5.34
N ILE A 108 -3.87 -6.44 4.08
CA ILE A 108 -2.87 -5.54 3.52
C ILE A 108 -3.46 -4.14 3.31
N SER A 109 -2.83 -3.18 3.97
CA SER A 109 -3.18 -1.75 3.89
C SER A 109 -2.37 -1.04 2.81
N ILE A 110 -3.06 -0.38 1.86
CA ILE A 110 -2.38 0.48 0.89
C ILE A 110 -1.74 1.70 1.56
N VAL A 111 -2.29 2.18 2.68
CA VAL A 111 -1.76 3.34 3.41
C VAL A 111 -0.44 2.98 4.08
N ASP A 112 -0.41 1.85 4.80
CA ASP A 112 0.77 1.40 5.52
C ASP A 112 1.91 1.10 4.54
N ILE A 113 1.64 0.31 3.49
CA ILE A 113 2.64 0.00 2.45
C ILE A 113 3.17 1.27 1.76
N THR A 114 2.28 2.22 1.44
CA THR A 114 2.70 3.46 0.79
C THR A 114 3.57 4.31 1.71
N ALA A 115 3.19 4.43 2.99
CA ALA A 115 3.95 5.19 3.98
C ALA A 115 5.34 4.58 4.20
N GLU A 116 5.43 3.26 4.36
CA GLU A 116 6.71 2.56 4.47
C GLU A 116 7.58 2.77 3.23
N GLN A 117 7.00 2.63 2.04
CA GLN A 117 7.75 2.77 0.80
C GLN A 117 8.25 4.21 0.60
N ALA A 118 7.43 5.21 0.94
CA ALA A 118 7.83 6.60 0.92
C ALA A 118 9.00 6.87 1.90
N ALA A 119 8.95 6.31 3.11
CA ALA A 119 10.03 6.42 4.09
C ALA A 119 11.33 5.76 3.60
N ARG A 120 11.25 4.55 3.01
CA ARG A 120 12.41 3.86 2.40
C ARG A 120 13.06 4.71 1.32
N GLN A 121 12.27 5.30 0.42
CA GLN A 121 12.78 6.16 -0.64
C GLN A 121 13.42 7.45 -0.10
N ALA A 122 12.82 8.08 0.92
CA ALA A 122 13.38 9.27 1.56
C ALA A 122 14.75 8.97 2.20
N ALA A 123 14.87 7.84 2.91
CA ALA A 123 16.12 7.40 3.51
C ALA A 123 17.21 7.14 2.45
N ALA A 124 16.87 6.50 1.33
CA ALA A 124 17.81 6.25 0.24
C ALA A 124 18.31 7.55 -0.42
N ARG A 125 17.44 8.56 -0.58
CA ARG A 125 17.81 9.89 -1.08
C ARG A 125 18.71 10.65 -0.10
N GLY A 126 18.42 10.58 1.19
CA GLY A 126 19.27 11.17 2.25
C GLY A 126 20.69 10.60 2.27
N ARG A 127 20.82 9.28 2.10
CA ARG A 127 22.13 8.59 2.00
C ARG A 127 22.96 8.99 0.79
N ARG A 128 22.31 9.27 -0.36
CA ARG A 128 23.01 9.77 -1.56
C ARG A 128 23.52 11.20 -1.35
N ARG A 129 22.68 12.07 -0.78
CA ARG A 129 23.04 13.48 -0.53
C ARG A 129 24.16 13.64 0.50
N GLY A 130 24.27 12.73 1.47
CA GLY A 130 25.40 12.69 2.40
C GLY A 130 26.72 12.20 1.79
N ARG A 131 26.67 11.49 0.66
CA ARG A 131 27.87 10.99 -0.04
C ARG A 131 28.46 12.04 -1.00
N ASP A 132 27.62 12.94 -1.50
CA ASP A 132 28.01 14.02 -2.41
C ASP A 132 28.45 15.30 -1.66
N GLY A 133 28.39 15.32 -0.32
CA GLY A 133 28.66 16.49 0.53
C GLY A 133 30.07 16.60 1.14
N ASP A 134 30.92 15.58 1.01
CA ASP A 134 32.27 15.54 1.60
C ASP A 134 33.40 15.92 0.61
N GLY A 135 33.06 16.46 -0.56
CA GLY A 135 34.00 16.67 -1.68
C GLY A 135 34.58 18.09 -1.86
N GLU A 136 34.22 19.09 -1.07
CA GLU A 136 34.74 20.47 -1.24
C GLU A 136 35.12 21.13 0.08
N ARG A 137 36.28 20.75 0.61
CA ARG A 137 37.12 21.65 1.44
C ARG A 137 38.53 21.69 0.87
N GLY A 138 38.66 22.28 -0.32
CA GLY A 138 39.95 22.64 -0.89
C GLY A 138 40.61 23.72 -0.03
N GLY A 139 41.72 23.37 0.62
CA GLY A 139 42.51 24.28 1.43
C GLY A 139 43.14 25.38 0.58
N ALA A 140 42.84 26.64 0.92
CA ALA A 140 43.63 27.78 0.46
C ALA A 140 44.87 27.91 1.35
N ASN A 141 45.99 27.36 0.90
CA ASN A 141 47.30 27.60 1.47
C ASN A 141 47.93 28.80 0.76
N VAL A 142 47.79 30.00 1.33
CA VAL A 142 48.57 31.17 0.91
C VAL A 142 49.84 31.19 1.75
N GLN A 143 50.91 30.61 1.19
CA GLN A 143 52.27 30.80 1.69
C GLN A 143 52.71 32.23 1.38
N ALA A 144 53.02 32.98 2.44
CA ALA A 144 53.68 34.27 2.39
C ALA A 144 55.09 34.11 1.79
N SER A 145 55.33 34.79 0.67
CA SER A 145 56.67 34.97 0.13
C SER A 145 57.34 36.15 0.84
N ASN A 146 58.24 35.85 1.77
CA ASN A 146 59.30 36.77 2.18
C ASN A 146 60.51 36.54 1.26
N GLY A 147 60.99 37.61 0.64
CA GLY A 147 62.23 37.64 -0.13
C GLY A 147 62.68 39.09 -0.31
N GLU A 148 63.71 39.46 0.43
CA GLU A 148 64.38 40.77 0.49
C GLU A 148 65.10 41.16 -0.80
N SER A 149 65.37 42.47 -0.93
CA SER A 149 66.67 43.09 -1.29
C SER A 149 66.65 43.99 -2.52
N GLY A 150 66.92 45.29 -2.30
CA GLY A 150 67.23 46.29 -3.34
C GLY A 150 66.95 47.70 -2.87
#